data_AF-A0A139RAS9-F1
#
_entry.id   AF-A0A139RAS9-F1
#
_cell.length_a   1.000
_cell.length_b   1.000
_cell.length_c   1.000
_cell.angle_alpha   90.00
_cell.angle_beta   90.00
_cell.angle_gamma   90.00
#
_symmetry.space_group_name_H-M   'P 1'
#
loop_
_entity.id
_entity.type
_entity.pdbx_description
1 polymer ?
#
loop_
_entity_poly.entity_id
_entity_poly.type
_entity_poly.pdbx_seq_one_letter_code
_entity_poly.pdbx_strand_id
1 'polypeptide(L)'
;MLNPVEDYELTLKIEIVKERGANLLSRLYRYQDSQGISIDDESNPWILMSDDLSELIHTNIYLVETFDEIERYSGYLDGIERMLEISEKRMVA
;
A
#
# COMPACT_ATOMS: atom_id res chain seq x y z
N MET A 1 19.60 18.48 2.39
CA MET A 1 18.44 19.37 2.27
C MET A 1 18.12 19.46 0.80
N LEU A 2 16.91 19.07 0.40
CA LEU A 2 16.50 19.05 -1.00
C LEU A 2 16.43 20.47 -1.55
N ASN A 3 16.78 20.65 -2.82
CA ASN A 3 16.53 21.89 -3.51
C ASN A 3 15.03 22.00 -3.89
N PRO A 4 14.52 23.18 -4.26
CA PRO A 4 13.10 23.36 -4.56
C PRO A 4 12.55 22.46 -5.67
N VAL A 5 13.39 22.06 -6.65
CA VAL A 5 12.99 21.14 -7.71
C VAL A 5 12.88 19.73 -7.17
N GLU A 6 13.86 19.28 -6.40
CA GLU A 6 13.85 17.96 -5.75
C GLU A 6 12.69 17.82 -4.75
N ASP A 7 12.35 18.87 -4.01
CA ASP A 7 11.22 18.91 -3.08
C ASP A 7 9.86 18.75 -3.79
N TYR A 8 9.71 19.44 -4.93
CA TYR A 8 8.54 19.29 -5.78
C TYR A 8 8.44 17.88 -6.39
N GLU A 9 9.56 17.34 -6.88
CA GLU A 9 9.63 15.97 -7.41
C GLU A 9 9.29 14.92 -6.34
N LEU A 10 9.77 15.10 -5.11
CA LEU A 10 9.45 14.23 -3.99
C LEU A 10 7.95 14.29 -3.68
N THR A 11 7.36 15.49 -3.63
CA THR A 11 5.92 15.68 -3.42
C THR A 11 5.09 14.95 -4.47
N LEU A 12 5.45 15.05 -5.76
CA LEU A 12 4.76 14.33 -6.83
C LEU A 12 4.88 12.81 -6.68
N LYS A 13 6.07 12.31 -6.31
CA LYS A 13 6.28 10.89 -6.06
C LYS A 13 5.46 10.39 -4.87
N ILE A 14 5.36 11.17 -3.80
CA ILE A 14 4.48 10.89 -2.64
C ILE A 14 3.03 10.72 -3.11
N GLU A 15 2.53 11.64 -3.93
CA GLU A 15 1.15 11.57 -4.46
C GLU A 15 0.91 10.31 -5.29
N ILE A 16 1.83 9.97 -6.20
CA ILE A 16 1.73 8.78 -7.06
C ILE A 16 1.69 7.49 -6.20
N VAL A 17 2.60 7.37 -5.23
CA VAL A 17 2.66 6.18 -4.36
C VAL A 17 1.41 6.10 -3.48
N LYS A 18 0.92 7.22 -2.97
CA LYS A 18 -0.31 7.29 -2.18
C LYS A 18 -1.53 6.84 -2.99
N GLU A 19 -1.70 7.34 -4.21
CA GLU A 19 -2.81 6.97 -5.08
C GLU A 19 -2.78 5.47 -5.41
N ARG A 20 -1.60 4.95 -5.75
CA ARG A 20 -1.42 3.51 -6.00
C ARG A 20 -1.76 2.67 -4.77
N GLY A 21 -1.27 3.07 -3.59
CA GLY A 21 -1.54 2.34 -2.36
C GLY A 21 -3.00 2.36 -1.96
N ALA A 22 -3.72 3.46 -2.16
CA ALA A 22 -5.18 3.51 -1.93
C ALA A 22 -5.96 2.54 -2.84
N ASN A 23 -5.54 2.41 -4.10
CA ASN A 23 -6.12 1.44 -5.04
C ASN A 23 -5.84 -0.01 -4.64
N LEU A 24 -4.62 -0.30 -4.16
CA LEU A 24 -4.26 -1.62 -3.64
C LEU A 24 -5.00 -1.96 -2.34
N LEU A 25 -5.15 -1.00 -1.43
CA LEU A 25 -5.93 -1.16 -0.21
C LEU A 25 -7.40 -1.49 -0.53
N SER A 26 -7.97 -0.79 -1.50
CA SER A 26 -9.32 -1.09 -2.00
C SER A 26 -9.44 -2.49 -2.61
N ARG A 27 -8.39 -2.99 -3.29
CA ARG A 27 -8.35 -4.39 -3.79
C ARG A 27 -8.24 -5.39 -2.64
N LEU A 28 -7.40 -5.10 -1.62
CA LEU A 28 -7.27 -5.92 -0.42
C LEU A 28 -8.62 -6.09 0.30
N TYR A 29 -9.35 -4.99 0.53
CA TYR A 29 -10.68 -5.08 1.15
C TYR A 29 -11.64 -5.95 0.34
N ARG A 30 -11.71 -5.79 -0.98
CA ARG A 30 -12.55 -6.66 -1.82
C ARG A 30 -12.14 -8.13 -1.74
N TYR A 31 -10.84 -8.41 -1.67
CA TYR A 31 -10.35 -9.77 -1.49
C TYR A 31 -10.75 -10.34 -0.13
N GLN A 32 -10.55 -9.59 0.96
CA GLN A 32 -10.94 -9.99 2.32
C GLN A 32 -12.45 -10.27 2.41
N ASP A 33 -13.28 -9.37 1.86
CA ASP A 33 -14.73 -9.53 1.77
C ASP A 33 -15.10 -10.83 1.04
N SER A 34 -14.43 -11.11 -0.08
CA SER A 34 -14.68 -12.33 -0.87
C SER A 34 -14.29 -13.62 -0.16
N GLN A 35 -13.34 -13.55 0.79
CA GLN A 35 -12.91 -14.66 1.62
C GLN A 35 -13.73 -14.76 2.92
N GLY A 36 -14.64 -13.81 3.19
CA GLY A 36 -15.40 -13.75 4.43
C GLY A 36 -14.52 -13.48 5.67
N ILE A 37 -13.40 -12.78 5.49
CA ILE A 37 -12.50 -12.41 6.59
C ILE A 37 -13.14 -11.26 7.36
N SER A 38 -13.23 -11.39 8.68
CA SER A 38 -13.77 -10.32 9.53
C SER A 38 -12.79 -9.16 9.61
N ILE A 39 -13.30 -7.94 9.57
CA ILE A 39 -12.49 -6.70 9.58
C ILE A 39 -11.72 -6.56 10.90
N ASP A 40 -12.25 -7.10 11.99
CA ASP A 40 -11.67 -7.07 13.34
C ASP A 40 -10.83 -8.31 13.69
N ASP A 41 -10.60 -9.21 12.74
CA ASP A 41 -9.73 -10.38 12.95
C ASP A 41 -8.25 -9.97 12.84
N GLU A 42 -7.75 -9.28 13.86
CA GLU A 42 -6.34 -8.85 13.97
C GLU A 42 -5.35 -10.04 13.97
N SER A 43 -5.83 -11.28 14.14
CA SER A 43 -5.00 -12.48 14.00
C SER A 43 -4.80 -12.90 12.54
N ASN A 44 -5.63 -12.40 11.63
CA ASN A 44 -5.59 -12.72 10.21
C ASN A 44 -4.47 -11.94 9.50
N PRO A 45 -3.55 -12.62 8.79
CA PRO A 45 -2.47 -11.94 8.07
C PRO A 45 -2.96 -10.92 7.04
N TRP A 46 -4.14 -11.12 6.43
CA TRP A 46 -4.69 -10.18 5.47
C TRP A 46 -5.14 -8.88 6.14
N ILE A 47 -5.68 -8.95 7.36
CA ILE A 47 -6.06 -7.77 8.14
C ILE A 47 -4.81 -6.99 8.55
N LEU A 48 -3.78 -7.68 9.05
CA LEU A 48 -2.49 -7.05 9.36
C LEU A 48 -1.90 -6.32 8.15
N MET A 49 -1.98 -6.90 6.95
CA MET A 49 -1.53 -6.23 5.72
C MET A 49 -2.37 -5.00 5.35
N SER A 50 -3.70 -5.06 5.50
CA SER A 50 -4.54 -3.88 5.23
C SER A 50 -4.34 -2.78 6.26
N ASP A 51 -4.10 -3.13 7.52
CA ASP A 51 -3.84 -2.16 8.58
C ASP A 51 -2.51 -1.45 8.36
N ASP A 52 -1.45 -2.20 8.07
CA ASP A 52 -0.11 -1.65 7.77
C ASP A 52 -0.14 -0.76 6.52
N LEU A 53 -0.82 -1.20 5.45
CA LEU A 53 -0.98 -0.38 4.24
C LEU A 53 -1.85 0.88 4.50
N SER A 54 -2.90 0.75 5.31
CA SER A 54 -3.76 1.87 5.70
C SER A 54 -2.98 2.93 6.48
N GLU A 55 -2.17 2.50 7.46
CA GLU A 55 -1.29 3.39 8.22
C GLU A 55 -0.28 4.10 7.32
N LEU A 56 0.31 3.37 6.37
CA LEU A 56 1.23 3.95 5.40
C LEU A 56 0.58 5.07 4.59
N ILE A 57 -0.62 4.84 4.05
CA ILE A 57 -1.30 5.77 3.13
C ILE A 57 -1.94 6.96 3.84
N HIS A 58 -2.37 6.78 5.09
CA HIS A 58 -3.02 7.84 5.86
C HIS A 58 -2.05 8.69 6.69
N THR A 59 -0.87 8.16 7.03
CA THR A 59 0.05 8.84 7.93
C THR A 59 1.48 8.83 7.41
N ASN A 60 2.10 7.66 7.27
CA ASN A 60 3.57 7.57 7.12
C ASN A 60 4.08 8.14 5.79
N ILE A 61 3.25 8.12 4.73
CA ILE A 61 3.63 8.65 3.42
C ILE A 61 3.86 10.16 3.40
N TYR A 62 3.25 10.92 4.32
CA TYR A 62 3.43 12.37 4.43
C TYR A 62 4.65 12.77 5.26
N LEU A 63 5.28 11.80 5.94
CA LEU A 63 6.47 11.99 6.75
C LEU A 63 7.76 11.66 5.99
N VAL A 64 7.65 11.34 4.70
CA VAL A 64 8.80 10.97 3.86
C VAL A 64 9.62 12.20 3.53
N GLU A 65 10.93 12.12 3.78
CA GLU A 65 11.88 13.21 3.51
C GLU A 65 12.91 12.84 2.45
N THR A 66 12.93 11.58 1.99
CA THR A 66 13.94 11.06 1.07
C THR A 66 13.36 10.26 -0.08
N PHE A 67 14.03 10.28 -1.23
CA PHE A 67 13.66 9.45 -2.38
C PHE A 67 13.80 7.95 -2.09
N ASP A 68 14.77 7.54 -1.28
CA ASP A 68 14.99 6.13 -0.93
C ASP A 68 13.80 5.55 -0.13
N GLU A 69 13.17 6.36 0.73
CA GLU A 69 11.96 5.96 1.45
C GLU A 69 10.76 5.76 0.51
N ILE A 70 10.64 6.60 -0.52
CA ILE A 70 9.62 6.41 -1.57
C ILE A 70 9.85 5.11 -2.33
N GLU A 71 11.09 4.84 -2.75
CA GLU A 71 11.39 3.61 -3.50
C GLU A 71 11.15 2.38 -2.61
N ARG A 72 11.42 2.47 -1.30
CA ARG A 72 11.07 1.42 -0.33
C ARG A 72 9.55 1.20 -0.25
N TYR A 73 8.76 2.26 -0.17
CA TYR A 73 7.30 2.15 -0.16
C TYR A 73 6.77 1.61 -1.50
N SER A 74 7.34 2.02 -2.63
CA SER A 74 7.00 1.47 -3.94
C SER A 74 7.26 -0.05 -3.99
N GLY A 75 8.42 -0.51 -3.53
CA GLY A 75 8.75 -1.93 -3.46
C GLY A 75 7.85 -2.73 -2.52
N TYR A 76 7.43 -2.12 -1.41
CA TYR A 76 6.42 -2.70 -0.51
C TYR A 76 5.07 -2.88 -1.22
N LEU A 77 4.59 -1.86 -1.94
CA LEU A 77 3.36 -1.95 -2.73
C LEU A 77 3.46 -3.03 -3.82
N ASP A 78 4.61 -3.16 -4.49
CA ASP A 78 4.83 -4.23 -5.46
C ASP A 78 4.70 -5.63 -4.82
N GLY A 79 5.14 -5.77 -3.57
CA GLY A 79 5.00 -6.99 -2.78
C GLY A 79 3.52 -7.35 -2.55
N ILE A 80 2.73 -6.38 -2.10
CA ILE A 80 1.29 -6.54 -1.89
C ILE A 80 0.59 -6.92 -3.20
N GLU A 81 0.88 -6.19 -4.28
CA GLU A 81 0.25 -6.42 -5.58
C GLU A 81 0.50 -7.85 -6.09
N ARG A 82 1.75 -8.34 -6.02
CA ARG A 82 2.07 -9.73 -6.41
C ARG A 82 1.32 -10.76 -5.56
N MET A 83 1.20 -10.53 -4.25
CA MET A 83 0.47 -11.45 -3.36
C MET A 83 -1.03 -11.47 -3.68
N LEU A 84 -1.62 -10.31 -3.94
CA LEU A 84 -3.01 -10.19 -4.39
C LEU A 84 -3.24 -10.91 -5.71
N GLU A 85 -2.41 -10.68 -6.73
CA GLU A 85 -2.57 -11.32 -8.04
C GLU A 85 -2.58 -12.85 -7.95
N ILE A 86 -1.68 -13.43 -7.14
CA ILE A 86 -1.62 -14.89 -6.94
C ILE A 86 -2.88 -15.38 -6.23
N SER A 87 -3.34 -14.64 -5.23
CA SER A 87 -4.48 -15.02 -4.38
C SER A 87 -5.80 -14.91 -5.15
N GLU A 88 -5.99 -13.85 -5.93
CA GLU A 88 -7.13 -13.65 -6.82
C GLU A 88 -7.19 -14.75 -7.92
N LYS A 89 -6.04 -15.11 -8.52
CA LYS A 89 -5.97 -16.20 -9.52
C LYS A 89 -6.40 -17.55 -8.95
N ARG A 90 -6.12 -17.82 -7.67
CA ARG A 90 -6.56 -19.06 -7.00
C ARG A 90 -8.07 -19.13 -6.79
N MET A 91 -8.77 -18.01 -6.77
CA MET A 91 -10.23 -17.99 -6.63
C MET A 91 -10.97 -18.35 -7.93
N VAL A 92 -10.33 -18.13 -9.08
CA VAL A 92 -10.93 -18.39 -10.40
C VAL A 92 -10.64 -19.83 -10.88
N ALA A 93 -9.67 -20.50 -10.26
CA ALA A 93 -9.19 -21.84 -10.62
C ALA A 93 -10.02 -22.97 -10.00
#